data_AF-A0A9J8D7E1-F1
#
_entry.id   AF-A0A9J8D7E1-F1
#
_cell.length_a   1.000
_cell.length_b   1.000
_cell.length_c   1.000
_cell.angle_alpha   90.00
_cell.angle_beta   90.00
_cell.angle_gamma   90.00
#
_symmetry.space_group_name_H-M   'P 1'
#
loop_
_entity.id
_entity.type
_entity.pdbx_description
1 polymer ?
#
loop_
_entity_poly.entity_id
_entity_poly.type
_entity_poly.pdbx_seq_one_letter_code
_entity_poly.pdbx_strand_id
1 'polypeptide(L)'
;MLDWASGELYSENFDVVFLLKFDEVKCLSHQMSLNELLSWSCSLTSDQISQILELTPEKVLILIDGIDEYVSHPPSHSMLVLTNPSDRARPMDILRSVLKGILLPESFMLVTTRSLAADAVMNLLKGPQRFTEIVGFSERGVQEYFQKFFQDEQLFRKTYERVKINESLLTACSV
;
A
#
# COMPACT_ATOMS: atom_id res chain seq x y z
N MET A 1 4.12 -6.68 5.49
CA MET A 1 5.12 -5.81 6.16
C MET A 1 5.70 -6.51 7.36
N LEU A 2 4.90 -6.84 8.39
CA LEU A 2 5.39 -7.57 9.57
C LEU A 2 6.10 -8.88 9.17
N ASP A 3 5.43 -9.73 8.39
CA ASP A 3 5.97 -11.04 7.97
C ASP A 3 7.26 -10.92 7.14
N TRP A 4 7.44 -9.81 6.40
CA TRP A 4 8.70 -9.55 5.70
C TRP A 4 9.78 -9.11 6.69
N ALA A 5 9.45 -8.19 7.60
CA ALA A 5 10.39 -7.68 8.59
C ALA A 5 10.81 -8.75 9.63
N SER A 6 9.95 -9.74 9.91
CA SER A 6 10.26 -10.91 10.73
C SER A 6 11.06 -11.97 9.98
N GLY A 7 11.23 -11.83 8.66
CA GLY A 7 11.94 -12.78 7.81
C GLY A 7 11.09 -13.97 7.34
N GLU A 8 9.80 -14.02 7.68
CA GLU A 8 8.89 -15.13 7.40
C GLU A 8 8.43 -15.19 5.94
N LEU A 9 8.31 -14.05 5.25
CA LEU A 9 7.77 -13.98 3.89
C LEU A 9 8.56 -13.01 2.99
N TYR A 10 8.95 -13.47 1.80
CA TYR A 10 9.60 -12.69 0.74
C TYR A 10 10.91 -11.97 1.14
N SER A 11 11.54 -12.38 2.25
CA SER A 11 12.80 -11.81 2.74
C SER A 11 13.98 -12.03 1.81
N GLU A 12 13.96 -13.10 1.00
CA GLU A 12 14.97 -13.37 -0.04
C GLU A 12 14.70 -12.58 -1.34
N ASN A 13 13.47 -12.11 -1.53
CA ASN A 13 13.06 -11.40 -2.74
C ASN A 13 13.30 -9.90 -2.65
N PHE A 14 13.13 -9.31 -1.45
CA PHE A 14 13.21 -7.87 -1.25
C PHE A 14 14.15 -7.51 -0.10
N ASP A 15 15.16 -6.70 -0.43
CA ASP A 15 16.10 -6.18 0.56
C ASP A 15 15.48 -5.01 1.36
N VAL A 16 14.51 -4.30 0.77
CA VAL A 16 13.77 -3.23 1.43
C VAL A 16 12.32 -3.16 0.94
N VAL A 17 11.42 -2.86 1.88
CA VAL A 17 10.00 -2.59 1.61
C VAL A 17 9.66 -1.21 2.15
N PHE A 18 9.16 -0.33 1.28
CA PHE A 18 8.68 1.00 1.64
C PHE A 18 7.15 1.03 1.66
N LEU A 19 6.54 1.67 2.65
CA LEU A 19 5.10 1.89 2.72
C LEU A 19 4.78 3.38 2.59
N LEU A 20 4.13 3.74 1.49
CA LEU A 20 3.62 5.09 1.25
C LEU A 20 2.09 5.08 1.41
N LYS A 21 1.58 5.68 2.48
CA LYS A 21 0.14 5.92 2.60
C LYS A 21 -0.23 7.18 1.86
N PHE A 22 -1.18 7.09 0.94
CA PHE A 22 -1.58 8.21 0.12
C PHE A 22 -2.02 9.42 0.97
N ASP A 23 -2.72 9.17 2.07
CA ASP A 23 -3.20 10.18 3.00
C ASP A 23 -2.11 10.97 3.71
N GLU A 24 -0.96 10.34 3.92
CA GLU A 24 0.20 10.99 4.50
C GLU A 24 0.93 11.79 3.41
N VAL A 25 1.13 11.20 2.23
CA VAL A 25 1.81 11.84 1.09
C VAL A 25 1.07 13.07 0.58
N LYS A 26 -0.27 13.05 0.51
CA LYS A 26 -1.09 14.19 0.03
C LYS A 26 -0.97 15.42 0.93
N CYS A 27 -0.64 15.23 2.21
CA CYS A 27 -0.49 16.32 3.18
C CYS A 27 0.87 17.02 3.07
N LEU A 28 1.81 16.47 2.28
CA LEU A 28 3.16 17.00 2.14
C LEU A 28 3.21 18.09 1.08
N SER A 29 3.60 19.29 1.50
CA SER A 29 3.60 20.49 0.64
C SER A 29 4.98 20.94 0.18
N HIS A 30 6.04 20.56 0.91
CA HIS A 30 7.40 20.97 0.58
C HIS A 30 8.01 20.09 -0.51
N GLN A 31 8.88 20.69 -1.32
CA GLN A 31 9.60 19.93 -2.34
C GLN A 31 10.66 19.04 -1.71
N MET A 32 10.72 17.80 -2.18
CA MET A 32 11.65 16.77 -1.73
C MET A 32 12.06 15.88 -2.90
N SER A 33 13.10 15.10 -2.70
CA SER A 33 13.53 14.02 -3.58
C SER A 33 12.75 12.73 -3.30
N LEU A 34 12.89 11.73 -4.18
CA LEU A 34 12.31 10.40 -3.93
C LEU A 34 12.89 9.76 -2.67
N ASN A 35 14.19 9.92 -2.43
CA ASN A 35 14.89 9.33 -1.29
C ASN A 35 14.37 9.91 0.03
N GLU A 36 14.17 11.23 0.08
CA GLU A 36 13.55 11.89 1.22
C GLU A 36 12.12 11.40 1.45
N LEU A 37 11.31 11.25 0.38
CA LEU A 37 9.94 10.72 0.51
C LEU A 37 9.92 9.30 1.07
N LEU A 38 10.78 8.41 0.57
CA LEU A 38 10.86 7.03 1.03
C LEU A 38 11.40 6.91 2.47
N SER A 39 12.27 7.83 2.90
CA SER A 39 12.79 7.86 4.27
C SER A 39 11.71 8.08 5.33
N TRP A 40 10.53 8.60 4.96
CA TRP A 40 9.42 8.76 5.89
C TRP A 40 8.76 7.43 6.26
N SER A 41 8.94 6.41 5.42
CA SER A 41 8.31 5.10 5.61
C SER A 41 9.16 4.12 6.43
N CYS A 42 10.42 4.45 6.71
CA CYS A 42 11.35 3.56 7.40
C CYS A 42 12.40 4.34 8.20
N SER A 43 13.30 3.65 8.90
CA SER A 43 14.38 4.28 9.68
C SER A 43 15.66 4.51 8.87
N LEU A 44 15.64 4.30 7.56
CA LEU A 44 16.80 4.52 6.70
C LEU A 44 16.96 6.00 6.37
N THR A 45 18.21 6.45 6.30
CA THR A 45 18.54 7.80 5.83
C THR A 45 18.37 7.92 4.31
N SER A 46 18.18 9.14 3.81
CA SER A 46 18.10 9.43 2.37
C SER A 46 19.32 8.88 1.60
N ASP A 47 20.52 8.94 2.18
CA ASP A 47 21.75 8.45 1.55
C ASP A 47 21.79 6.92 1.47
N GLN A 48 21.36 6.22 2.53
CA GLN A 48 21.23 4.76 2.51
C GLN A 48 20.20 4.31 1.49
N ILE A 49 19.09 5.03 1.38
CA ILE A 49 18.06 4.76 0.37
C ILE A 49 18.64 4.97 -1.02
N SER A 50 19.35 6.06 -1.28
CA SER A 50 20.00 6.31 -2.58
C SER A 50 20.89 5.14 -3.00
N GLN A 51 21.74 4.65 -2.08
CA GLN A 51 22.62 3.52 -2.34
C GLN A 51 21.84 2.25 -2.70
N ILE A 52 20.77 1.94 -1.97
CA ILE A 52 19.93 0.76 -2.26
C ILE A 52 19.26 0.89 -3.64
N LEU A 53 18.71 2.06 -3.95
CA LEU A 53 18.05 2.33 -5.23
C LEU A 53 19.02 2.29 -6.42
N GLU A 54 20.29 2.63 -6.21
CA GLU A 54 21.34 2.57 -7.22
C GLU A 54 21.92 1.15 -7.40
N LEU A 55 22.05 0.39 -6.33
CA LEU A 55 22.71 -0.92 -6.36
C LEU A 55 21.78 -2.09 -6.68
N THR A 56 20.58 -2.09 -6.12
CA THR A 56 19.64 -3.22 -6.20
C THR A 56 18.18 -2.76 -6.34
N PRO A 57 17.84 -1.91 -7.34
CA PRO A 57 16.48 -1.41 -7.53
C PRO A 57 15.45 -2.53 -7.74
N GLU A 58 15.84 -3.67 -8.30
CA GLU A 58 15.00 -4.84 -8.54
C GLU A 58 14.61 -5.58 -7.25
N LYS A 59 15.30 -5.32 -6.14
CA LYS A 59 15.00 -5.88 -4.82
C LYS A 59 14.23 -4.92 -3.92
N VAL A 60 13.67 -3.86 -4.50
CA VAL A 60 12.86 -2.87 -3.80
C VAL A 60 11.39 -3.14 -4.04
N LEU A 61 10.60 -3.21 -2.96
CA LEU A 61 9.13 -3.23 -3.02
C LEU A 61 8.56 -1.92 -2.46
N ILE A 62 7.73 -1.24 -3.27
CA ILE A 62 7.00 -0.05 -2.85
C ILE A 62 5.52 -0.42 -2.68
N LEU A 63 5.04 -0.35 -1.45
CA LEU A 63 3.64 -0.48 -1.10
C LEU A 63 3.00 0.90 -1.12
N ILE A 64 1.94 1.08 -1.90
CA ILE A 64 1.17 2.33 -1.97
C ILE A 64 -0.24 2.03 -1.47
N ASP A 65 -0.59 2.61 -0.33
CA ASP A 65 -1.87 2.35 0.32
C ASP A 65 -2.86 3.49 0.07
N GLY A 66 -4.04 3.16 -0.47
CA GLY A 66 -5.18 4.09 -0.61
C GLY A 66 -5.13 5.02 -1.84
N ILE A 67 -4.69 4.54 -3.01
CA ILE A 67 -4.56 5.42 -4.18
C ILE A 67 -5.90 5.86 -4.79
N ASP A 68 -7.05 5.30 -4.36
CA ASP A 68 -8.37 5.75 -4.83
C ASP A 68 -8.67 7.23 -4.55
N GLU A 69 -8.03 7.80 -3.52
CA GLU A 69 -8.14 9.21 -3.19
C GLU A 69 -7.43 10.12 -4.20
N TYR A 70 -6.36 9.62 -4.84
CA TYR A 70 -5.67 10.31 -5.92
C TYR A 70 -6.62 10.52 -7.12
N VAL A 71 -7.38 9.48 -7.44
CA VAL A 71 -8.36 9.52 -8.54
C VAL A 71 -9.51 10.46 -8.20
N SER A 72 -9.96 10.44 -6.95
CA SER A 72 -11.05 11.30 -6.47
C SER A 72 -10.67 12.78 -6.45
N HIS A 73 -9.39 13.09 -6.22
CA HIS A 73 -8.86 14.46 -6.16
C HIS A 73 -7.65 14.62 -7.10
N PRO A 74 -7.88 14.61 -8.43
CA PRO A 74 -6.78 14.78 -9.37
C PRO A 74 -6.14 16.16 -9.17
N PRO A 75 -4.81 16.29 -9.31
CA PRO A 75 -4.15 17.57 -9.16
C PRO A 75 -4.69 18.59 -10.15
N SER A 76 -4.93 19.80 -9.66
CA SER A 76 -5.46 20.93 -10.44
C SER A 76 -4.49 21.54 -11.45
N HIS A 77 -3.26 21.03 -11.50
CA HIS A 77 -2.14 21.59 -12.27
C HIS A 77 -1.44 20.49 -13.07
N SER A 78 -0.71 20.89 -14.12
CA SER A 78 0.14 19.95 -14.86
C SER A 78 1.18 19.36 -13.92
N MET A 79 1.12 18.05 -13.72
CA MET A 79 2.12 17.34 -12.92
C MET A 79 3.45 17.28 -13.66
N LEU A 80 4.53 17.54 -12.93
CA LEU A 80 5.88 17.38 -13.45
C LEU A 80 6.19 15.89 -13.58
N VAL A 81 6.89 15.54 -14.66
CA VAL A 81 7.41 14.18 -14.88
C VAL A 81 8.87 14.17 -14.46
N LEU A 82 9.19 13.36 -13.46
CA LEU A 82 10.54 13.23 -12.94
C LEU A 82 11.22 12.00 -13.52
N THR A 83 12.48 12.15 -13.90
CA THR A 83 13.32 11.06 -14.44
C THR A 83 14.52 10.73 -13.56
N ASN A 84 14.91 11.63 -12.66
CA ASN A 84 15.99 11.41 -11.70
C ASN A 84 15.44 11.36 -10.26
N PRO A 85 15.70 10.29 -9.48
CA PRO A 85 15.32 10.18 -8.07
C PRO A 85 15.80 11.32 -7.17
N SER A 86 16.92 11.96 -7.51
CA SER A 86 17.52 13.06 -6.74
C SER A 86 16.87 14.42 -7.00
N ASP A 87 16.07 14.56 -8.07
CA ASP A 87 15.39 15.81 -8.38
C ASP A 87 14.34 16.15 -7.31
N ARG A 88 14.32 17.41 -6.88
CA ARG A 88 13.32 17.89 -5.90
C ARG A 88 12.04 18.30 -6.61
N ALA A 89 10.92 17.73 -6.19
CA ALA A 89 9.59 18.11 -6.66
C ALA A 89 8.55 17.92 -5.56
N ARG A 90 7.29 18.24 -5.85
CA ARG A 90 6.22 17.99 -4.89
C ARG A 90 5.99 16.48 -4.75
N PRO A 91 5.63 15.99 -3.56
CA PRO A 91 5.47 14.55 -3.31
C PRO A 91 4.48 13.86 -4.26
N MET A 92 3.45 14.58 -4.69
CA MET A 92 2.48 14.08 -5.67
C MET A 92 3.08 13.89 -7.08
N ASP A 93 3.99 14.76 -7.51
CA ASP A 93 4.68 14.64 -8.80
C ASP A 93 5.63 13.42 -8.78
N ILE A 94 6.32 13.22 -7.65
CA ILE A 94 7.20 12.06 -7.40
C ILE A 94 6.38 10.77 -7.43
N LEU A 95 5.30 10.71 -6.64
CA LEU A 95 4.41 9.55 -6.57
C LEU A 95 3.85 9.18 -7.94
N ARG A 96 3.42 10.17 -8.75
CA ARG A 96 2.97 9.93 -10.13
C ARG A 96 4.07 9.33 -10.99
N SER A 97 5.29 9.83 -10.88
CA SER A 97 6.44 9.36 -11.67
C SER A 97 6.83 7.93 -11.29
N VAL A 98 6.72 7.58 -10.01
CA VAL A 98 6.87 6.20 -9.50
C VAL A 98 5.75 5.30 -10.01
N LEU A 99 4.48 5.70 -9.89
CA LEU A 99 3.31 4.93 -10.36
C LEU A 99 3.41 4.61 -11.85
N LYS A 100 3.84 5.58 -12.66
CA LYS A 100 4.07 5.41 -14.10
C LYS A 100 5.33 4.62 -14.44
N GLY A 101 6.14 4.25 -13.46
CA GLY A 101 7.40 3.53 -13.66
C GLY A 101 8.50 4.35 -14.33
N ILE A 102 8.39 5.67 -14.31
CA ILE A 102 9.42 6.56 -14.84
C ILE A 102 10.56 6.66 -13.82
N LEU A 103 10.20 6.78 -12.54
CA LEU A 103 11.13 6.57 -11.44
C LEU A 103 11.06 5.10 -11.00
N LEU A 104 12.23 4.50 -10.77
CA LEU A 104 12.40 3.11 -10.34
C LEU A 104 11.65 2.11 -11.25
N PRO A 105 11.99 2.07 -12.56
CA PRO A 105 11.35 1.14 -13.49
C PRO A 105 11.57 -0.32 -13.11
N GLU A 106 12.68 -0.65 -12.44
CA GLU A 106 13.06 -2.02 -12.07
C GLU A 106 12.44 -2.47 -10.73
N SER A 107 11.91 -1.55 -9.91
CA SER A 107 11.33 -1.91 -8.62
C SER A 107 9.96 -2.57 -8.76
N PHE A 108 9.58 -3.31 -7.72
CA PHE A 108 8.24 -3.87 -7.58
C PHE A 108 7.31 -2.89 -6.88
N MET A 109 6.03 -2.98 -7.22
CA MET A 109 4.99 -2.14 -6.64
C MET A 109 3.75 -2.96 -6.34
N LEU A 110 3.18 -2.75 -5.16
CA LEU A 110 1.86 -3.24 -4.79
C LEU A 110 1.01 -2.06 -4.36
N VAL A 111 -0.16 -1.90 -4.98
CA VAL A 111 -1.03 -0.75 -4.77
C VAL A 111 -2.38 -1.24 -4.26
N THR A 112 -2.90 -0.60 -3.21
CA THR A 112 -4.27 -0.83 -2.73
C THR A 112 -5.17 0.30 -3.24
N THR A 113 -6.37 -0.07 -3.67
CA THR A 113 -7.38 0.88 -4.12
C THR A 113 -8.77 0.29 -3.91
N ARG A 114 -9.77 1.14 -3.68
CA ARG A 114 -11.17 0.72 -3.69
C ARG A 114 -11.58 0.27 -5.09
N SER A 115 -12.44 -0.75 -5.17
CA SER A 115 -12.88 -1.35 -6.44
C SER A 115 -13.43 -0.32 -7.44
N LEU A 116 -14.14 0.71 -6.94
CA LEU A 116 -14.69 1.79 -7.79
C LEU A 116 -13.64 2.65 -8.51
N ALA A 117 -12.41 2.71 -7.99
CA ALA A 117 -11.32 3.48 -8.57
C ALA A 117 -10.32 2.62 -9.36
N ALA A 118 -10.47 1.28 -9.34
CA ALA A 118 -9.52 0.34 -9.93
C ALA A 118 -9.20 0.66 -11.40
N ASP A 119 -10.22 0.89 -12.23
CA ASP A 119 -10.05 1.20 -13.65
C ASP A 119 -9.24 2.47 -13.90
N ALA A 120 -9.47 3.51 -13.10
CA ALA A 120 -8.73 4.75 -13.21
C ALA A 120 -7.27 4.59 -12.77
N VAL A 121 -7.04 3.80 -11.72
CA VAL A 121 -5.70 3.48 -11.22
C VAL A 121 -4.92 2.64 -12.24
N MET A 122 -5.55 1.66 -12.90
CA MET A 122 -4.91 0.84 -13.93
C MET A 122 -4.27 1.68 -15.03
N ASN A 123 -4.96 2.73 -15.48
CA ASN A 123 -4.46 3.64 -16.52
C ASN A 123 -3.27 4.50 -16.08
N LEU A 124 -3.00 4.59 -14.78
CA LEU A 124 -1.89 5.34 -14.21
C LEU A 124 -0.63 4.50 -14.03
N LEU A 125 -0.78 3.20 -13.82
CA LEU A 125 0.30 2.29 -13.43
C LEU A 125 1.15 1.84 -14.64
N LYS A 126 2.44 1.62 -14.40
CA LYS A 126 3.32 0.91 -15.36
C LYS A 126 2.81 -0.52 -15.60
N GLY A 127 3.08 -1.07 -16.78
CA GLY A 127 2.85 -2.49 -17.09
C GLY A 127 4.11 -3.34 -16.85
N PRO A 128 3.98 -4.68 -16.71
CA PRO A 128 2.75 -5.48 -16.64
C PRO A 128 2.04 -5.38 -15.28
N GLN A 129 0.71 -5.49 -15.27
CA GLN A 129 -0.12 -5.36 -14.06
C GLN A 129 -0.79 -6.71 -13.72
N ARG A 130 -0.95 -6.99 -12.42
CA ARG A 130 -1.71 -8.14 -11.89
C ARG A 130 -2.69 -7.63 -10.84
N PHE A 131 -3.83 -8.30 -10.76
CA PHE A 131 -4.94 -7.87 -9.90
C PHE A 131 -5.37 -9.00 -8.99
N THR A 132 -5.76 -8.61 -7.79
CA THR A 132 -6.45 -9.47 -6.83
C THR A 132 -7.52 -8.65 -6.15
N GLU A 133 -8.71 -9.22 -6.00
CA GLU A 133 -9.79 -8.63 -5.23
C GLU A 133 -9.77 -9.22 -3.82
N ILE A 134 -9.89 -8.36 -2.81
CA ILE A 134 -10.03 -8.76 -1.41
C ILE A 134 -11.52 -8.67 -1.08
N VAL A 135 -12.17 -9.83 -1.01
CA VAL A 135 -13.64 -9.95 -0.83
C VAL A 135 -14.09 -10.04 0.64
N GLY A 136 -13.16 -9.85 1.58
CA GLY A 136 -13.43 -9.92 3.02
C GLY A 136 -13.42 -11.36 3.58
N PHE A 137 -14.15 -11.57 4.67
CA PHE A 137 -14.17 -12.84 5.40
C PHE A 137 -15.26 -13.79 4.88
N SER A 138 -14.93 -15.08 4.82
CA SER A 138 -15.96 -16.13 4.81
C SER A 138 -16.64 -16.23 6.18
N GLU A 139 -17.80 -16.89 6.29
CA GLU A 139 -18.45 -17.16 7.59
C GLU A 139 -17.48 -17.82 8.58
N ARG A 140 -16.64 -18.75 8.09
CA ARG A 140 -15.57 -19.36 8.88
C ARG A 140 -14.52 -18.33 9.31
N GLY A 141 -14.11 -17.43 8.43
CA GLY A 141 -13.19 -16.34 8.75
C GLY A 141 -13.74 -15.40 9.83
N VAL A 142 -15.04 -15.07 9.77
CA VAL A 142 -15.72 -14.29 10.82
C VAL A 142 -15.67 -15.03 12.16
N GLN A 143 -15.96 -16.34 12.16
CA GLN A 143 -15.88 -17.15 13.38
C GLN A 143 -14.46 -17.18 13.97
N GLU A 144 -13.44 -17.41 13.13
CA GLU A 144 -12.04 -17.43 13.54
C GLU A 144 -11.59 -16.06 14.07
N TYR A 145 -12.05 -14.96 13.48
CA TYR A 145 -11.80 -13.61 13.98
C TYR A 145 -12.42 -13.41 15.36
N PHE A 146 -13.69 -13.78 15.56
CA PHE A 146 -14.36 -13.67 16.86
C PHE A 146 -13.63 -14.49 17.93
N GLN A 147 -13.20 -15.71 17.61
CA GLN A 147 -12.47 -16.56 18.54
C GLN A 147 -11.13 -15.91 18.95
N LYS A 148 -10.37 -15.36 18.00
CA LYS A 148 -9.11 -14.66 18.27
C LYS A 148 -9.31 -13.36 19.07
N PHE A 149 -10.39 -12.63 18.79
CA PHE A 149 -10.67 -11.35 19.42
C PHE A 149 -11.12 -11.49 20.88
N PHE A 150 -12.09 -12.38 21.15
CA PHE A 150 -12.67 -12.50 22.49
C PHE A 150 -11.79 -13.30 23.45
N GLN A 151 -11.01 -14.27 22.97
CA GLN A 151 -10.12 -15.17 23.73
C GLN A 151 -10.80 -16.05 24.80
N ASP A 152 -11.87 -15.58 25.43
CA ASP A 152 -12.76 -16.33 26.31
C ASP A 152 -13.80 -17.11 25.48
N GLU A 153 -13.82 -18.42 25.67
CA GLU A 153 -14.65 -19.32 24.87
C GLU A 153 -16.15 -19.10 25.09
N GLN A 154 -16.59 -18.76 26.31
CA GLN A 154 -18.00 -18.54 26.60
C GLN A 154 -18.50 -17.24 25.98
N LEU A 155 -17.71 -16.17 26.08
CA LEU A 155 -18.00 -14.87 25.51
C LEU A 155 -17.99 -14.91 23.99
N PHE A 156 -17.00 -15.60 23.39
CA PHE A 156 -16.94 -15.88 21.96
C PHE A 156 -18.24 -16.56 21.49
N ARG A 157 -18.58 -17.72 22.05
CA ARG A 157 -19.76 -18.50 21.63
C ARG A 157 -21.03 -17.67 21.75
N LYS A 158 -21.24 -17.02 22.91
CA LYS A 158 -22.43 -16.21 23.16
C LYS A 158 -22.56 -15.05 22.17
N THR A 159 -21.46 -14.39 21.83
CA THR A 159 -21.49 -13.21 20.95
C THR A 159 -21.61 -13.60 19.49
N TYR A 160 -20.87 -14.63 19.05
CA TYR A 160 -20.96 -15.15 17.69
C TYR A 160 -22.34 -15.71 17.38
N GLU A 161 -22.96 -16.50 18.28
CA GLU A 161 -24.33 -17.02 18.07
C GLU A 161 -25.36 -15.89 17.88
N ARG A 162 -25.22 -14.79 18.63
CA ARG A 162 -26.11 -13.61 18.46
C ARG A 162 -25.94 -12.95 17.10
N VAL A 163 -24.70 -12.87 16.60
CA VAL A 163 -24.40 -12.34 15.27
C VAL A 163 -24.90 -13.29 14.18
N LYS A 164 -24.67 -14.59 14.36
CA LYS A 164 -25.03 -15.64 13.40
C LYS A 164 -26.53 -15.75 13.17
N ILE A 165 -27.35 -15.61 14.21
CA ILE A 165 -28.82 -15.63 14.10
C ILE A 165 -29.34 -14.42 13.29
N ASN A 166 -28.59 -13.32 13.23
CA ASN A 166 -28.95 -12.14 12.45
C ASN A 166 -28.19 -12.15 11.11
N GLU A 167 -28.83 -12.65 10.05
CA GLU A 167 -28.23 -12.76 8.71
C GLU A 167 -27.67 -11.43 8.20
N SER A 168 -28.37 -10.30 8.43
CA SER A 168 -27.89 -8.98 8.02
C SER A 168 -26.60 -8.60 8.74
N LEU A 169 -26.49 -8.90 10.04
CA LEU A 169 -25.30 -8.61 10.81
C LEU A 169 -24.14 -9.54 10.44
N LEU A 170 -24.40 -10.83 10.24
CA LEU A 170 -23.40 -11.79 9.77
C LEU A 170 -22.85 -11.39 8.38
N THR A 171 -23.74 -10.94 7.49
CA THR A 171 -23.36 -10.42 6.16
C THR A 171 -22.48 -9.18 6.30
N ALA A 172 -22.84 -8.24 7.17
CA ALA A 172 -22.04 -7.05 7.43
C ALA A 172 -20.65 -7.38 8.02
N CYS A 173 -20.50 -8.48 8.76
CA CYS A 173 -19.21 -8.94 9.28
C CYS A 173 -18.30 -9.60 8.23
N SER A 174 -18.82 -9.88 7.04
CA SER A 174 -18.06 -10.53 5.96
C SER A 174 -17.31 -9.53 5.08
N VAL A 175 -17.55 -8.22 5.25
CA VAL A 175 -17.00 -7.11 4.45
C VAL A 175 -15.80 -6.47 5.14
#